data_AF-A0AAU5LKJ4-F1
#
_entry.id   AF-A0AAU5LKJ4-F1
#
_cell.length_a   1.000
_cell.length_b   1.000
_cell.length_c   1.000
_cell.angle_alpha   90.00
_cell.angle_beta   90.00
_cell.angle_gamma   90.00
#
_symmetry.space_group_name_H-M   'P 1'
#
loop_
_entity.id
_entity.type
_entity.pdbx_description
1 polymer ?
#
loop_
_entity_poly.entity_id
_entity_poly.type
_entity_poly.pdbx_seq_one_letter_code
_entity_poly.pdbx_strand_id
1 'polypeptide(L)'
;MNTNRQAGSYGGRGIHGEVVEELGQRIVGGQIAEGETLDIVALEAELDISRTVLRESLRVLKAKGLVDARQKRGTFVQPRSEWRLLDPDMIRWQFHGREDSQFLDDLAEVRGIIEPASARLAAIRRDDQDIATMEQALERMSAAAKGDGDAVDADLAFHRALLASTHNELLLRMEVVLEAGLAARDSLVHGAVADDDPTPAHAAVLDAIRDRDSDRAAHAASALLAKSLFDLDRARSTATDDA
;
A
#
# COMPACT_ATOMS: atom_id res chain seq x y z
N MET A 1 5.78 24.14 5.95
CA MET A 1 6.21 23.54 7.24
C MET A 1 4.98 23.02 7.97
N ASN A 2 4.66 21.74 7.79
CA ASN A 2 4.11 20.87 8.84
C ASN A 2 3.99 19.44 8.28
N THR A 3 4.92 18.59 8.70
CA THR A 3 4.97 17.16 8.43
C THR A 3 3.98 16.44 9.34
N ASN A 4 2.83 16.07 8.81
CA ASN A 4 1.96 15.08 9.44
C ASN A 4 2.50 13.68 9.07
N ARG A 5 3.51 13.19 9.81
CA ARG A 5 4.05 11.83 9.63
C ARG A 5 3.28 10.86 10.53
N GLN A 6 2.51 9.98 9.89
CA GLN A 6 1.66 8.97 10.51
C GLN A 6 2.44 8.01 11.41
N ALA A 7 1.81 7.69 12.55
CA ALA A 7 2.21 6.66 13.49
C ALA A 7 1.79 5.29 12.92
N GLY A 8 2.74 4.51 12.41
CA GLY A 8 2.49 3.16 11.91
C GLY A 8 3.64 2.51 11.15
N SER A 9 4.48 3.31 10.48
CA SER A 9 5.70 2.83 9.81
C SER A 9 6.92 3.02 10.72
N TYR A 10 7.80 2.01 10.78
CA TYR A 10 9.14 2.16 11.38
C TYR A 10 10.08 3.03 10.52
N GLY A 11 9.57 3.68 9.47
CA GLY A 11 10.29 4.62 8.62
C GLY A 11 10.82 5.83 9.39
N GLY A 12 12.14 5.82 9.65
CA GLY A 12 12.95 7.03 9.66
C GLY A 12 13.25 7.68 11.02
N ARG A 13 13.64 6.93 12.05
CA ARG A 13 14.32 7.53 13.22
C ARG A 13 15.59 6.77 13.59
N GLY A 14 16.71 7.22 13.00
CA GLY A 14 18.07 6.81 13.36
C GLY A 14 18.53 5.49 12.73
N ILE A 15 19.81 5.19 12.96
CA ILE A 15 20.55 4.05 12.37
C ILE A 15 19.80 2.72 12.48
N HIS A 16 19.08 2.48 13.58
CA HIS A 16 18.29 1.26 13.77
C HIS A 16 17.19 1.09 12.71
N GLY A 17 16.45 2.16 12.39
CA GLY A 17 15.39 2.13 11.39
C GLY A 17 15.92 1.94 9.97
N GLU A 18 17.06 2.56 9.66
CA GLU A 18 17.76 2.38 8.37
C GLU A 18 18.19 0.93 8.16
N VAL A 19 18.71 0.27 9.20
CA VAL A 19 19.07 -1.16 9.14
C VAL A 19 17.85 -2.06 8.96
N VAL A 20 16.72 -1.75 9.60
CA VAL A 20 15.46 -2.49 9.40
C VAL A 20 14.98 -2.35 7.95
N GLU A 21 15.03 -1.14 7.41
CA GLU A 21 14.63 -0.86 6.04
C GLU A 21 15.52 -1.62 5.04
N GLU A 22 16.83 -1.47 5.16
CA GLU A 22 17.81 -2.11 4.28
C GLU A 22 17.68 -3.64 4.27
N LEU A 23 17.67 -4.26 5.46
CA LEU A 23 17.56 -5.71 5.56
C LEU A 23 16.17 -6.21 5.15
N GLY A 24 15.11 -5.46 5.45
CA GLY A 24 13.75 -5.77 5.01
C GLY A 24 13.65 -5.83 3.50
N GLN A 25 14.15 -4.81 2.81
CA GLN A 25 14.19 -4.74 1.35
C GLN A 25 15.04 -5.87 0.74
N ARG A 26 16.22 -6.17 1.31
CA ARG A 26 17.07 -7.27 0.83
C ARG A 26 16.43 -8.65 0.96
N ILE A 27 15.67 -8.87 2.04
CA ILE A 27 14.99 -10.15 2.25
C ILE A 27 13.77 -10.26 1.33
N VAL A 28 12.93 -9.23 1.30
CA VAL A 28 11.70 -9.22 0.50
C VAL A 28 12.01 -9.23 -1.00
N GLY A 29 13.02 -8.45 -1.40
CA GLY A 29 13.55 -8.42 -2.76
C GLY A 29 14.40 -9.65 -3.12
N GLY A 30 14.54 -10.63 -2.23
CA GLY A 30 15.19 -11.92 -2.47
C GLY A 30 16.70 -11.90 -2.65
N GLN A 31 17.38 -10.79 -2.34
CA GLN A 31 18.84 -10.71 -2.27
C GLN A 31 19.39 -11.57 -1.12
N ILE A 32 18.60 -11.73 -0.05
CA ILE A 32 18.83 -12.72 1.01
C ILE A 32 17.67 -13.71 0.95
N ALA A 33 17.96 -14.95 0.54
CA ALA A 33 16.94 -15.91 0.15
C ALA A 33 16.23 -16.56 1.36
N GLU A 34 15.02 -17.08 1.12
CA GLU A 34 14.30 -17.90 2.12
C GLU A 34 15.18 -19.05 2.63
N GLY A 35 15.23 -19.22 3.96
CA GLY A 35 16.03 -20.24 4.62
C GLY A 35 17.53 -19.91 4.77
N GLU A 36 18.02 -18.87 4.10
CA GLU A 36 19.41 -18.40 4.21
C GLU A 36 19.71 -17.93 5.64
N THR A 37 20.92 -18.21 6.13
CA THR A 37 21.38 -17.79 7.45
C THR A 37 22.15 -16.49 7.32
N LEU A 38 21.78 -15.49 8.10
CA LEU A 38 22.44 -14.19 8.13
C LEU A 38 23.83 -14.30 8.77
N ASP A 39 24.85 -13.84 8.05
CA ASP A 39 26.18 -13.63 8.63
C ASP A 39 26.20 -12.32 9.41
N ILE A 40 26.01 -12.44 10.72
CA ILE A 40 25.95 -11.31 11.66
C ILE A 40 27.25 -10.48 11.62
N VAL A 41 28.42 -11.11 11.48
CA VAL A 41 29.69 -10.40 11.51
C VAL A 41 29.90 -9.64 10.21
N ALA A 42 29.55 -10.26 9.08
CA ALA A 42 29.59 -9.58 7.78
C ALA A 42 28.63 -8.39 7.75
N LEU A 43 27.40 -8.54 8.23
CA LEU A 43 26.40 -7.46 8.29
C LEU A 43 26.81 -6.31 9.21
N GLU A 44 27.42 -6.59 10.37
CA GLU A 44 27.97 -5.56 11.26
C GLU A 44 29.03 -4.72 10.55
N ALA A 45 29.94 -5.37 9.81
CA ALA A 45 31.02 -4.70 9.10
C ALA A 45 30.53 -3.97 7.84
N GLU A 46 29.61 -4.57 7.08
CA GLU A 46 29.07 -4.00 5.85
C GLU A 46 28.24 -2.73 6.12
N LEU A 47 27.39 -2.78 7.15
CA LEU A 47 26.50 -1.67 7.49
C LEU A 47 27.16 -0.65 8.44
N ASP A 48 28.41 -0.87 8.86
CA ASP A 48 29.13 -0.07 9.87
C ASP A 48 28.32 0.16 11.16
N ILE A 49 27.74 -0.91 11.70
CA ILE A 49 26.86 -0.86 12.88
C ILE A 49 27.34 -1.74 14.03
N SER A 50 26.97 -1.33 15.24
CA SER A 50 27.19 -2.17 16.42
C SER A 50 26.26 -3.40 16.43
N ARG A 51 26.74 -4.49 17.04
CA ARG A 51 25.96 -5.70 17.32
C ARG A 51 24.64 -5.44 18.05
N THR A 52 24.60 -4.43 18.91
CA THR A 52 23.38 -4.04 19.63
C THR A 52 22.33 -3.51 18.67
N VAL A 53 22.71 -2.62 17.75
CA VAL A 53 21.80 -2.07 16.73
C VAL A 53 21.27 -3.19 15.85
N LEU A 54 22.14 -4.04 15.32
CA LEU A 54 21.74 -5.16 14.47
C LEU A 54 20.74 -6.08 15.19
N ARG A 55 20.99 -6.42 16.47
CA ARG A 55 20.06 -7.25 17.25
C ARG A 55 18.68 -6.61 17.42
N GLU A 56 18.62 -5.31 17.70
CA GLU A 56 17.33 -4.61 17.80
C GLU A 56 16.62 -4.56 16.45
N SER A 57 17.34 -4.39 15.33
CA SER A 57 16.76 -4.44 13.99
C SER A 57 16.21 -5.83 13.66
N LEU A 58 16.96 -6.90 13.97
CA LEU A 58 16.51 -8.28 13.80
C LEU A 58 15.28 -8.63 14.65
N ARG A 59 15.07 -7.99 15.81
CA ARG A 59 13.84 -8.16 16.60
C ARG A 59 12.61 -7.63 15.87
N VAL A 60 12.74 -6.48 15.20
CA VAL A 60 11.66 -5.92 14.39
C VAL A 60 11.36 -6.82 13.19
N LEU A 61 12.40 -7.26 12.48
CA LEU A 61 12.25 -8.19 11.35
C LEU A 61 11.63 -9.53 11.77
N LYS A 62 12.01 -10.05 12.94
CA LYS A 62 11.37 -11.23 13.55
C LYS A 62 9.89 -10.99 13.86
N ALA A 63 9.54 -9.82 14.41
CA ALA A 63 8.15 -9.47 14.66
C ALA A 63 7.33 -9.38 13.37
N LYS A 64 7.94 -9.07 12.22
CA LYS A 64 7.30 -9.09 10.89
C LYS A 64 7.27 -10.47 10.23
N GLY A 65 7.84 -11.49 10.89
CA GLY A 65 7.91 -12.87 10.39
C GLY A 65 9.03 -13.13 9.39
N LEU A 66 9.92 -12.16 9.13
CA LEU A 66 10.97 -12.28 8.12
C LEU A 66 12.13 -13.19 8.55
N VAL A 67 12.46 -13.19 9.83
CA VAL A 67 13.61 -13.94 10.36
C VAL A 67 13.28 -14.64 11.66
N ASP A 68 14.00 -15.71 11.95
CA ASP A 68 14.00 -16.34 13.26
C ASP A 68 15.40 -16.84 13.63
N ALA A 69 15.62 -17.11 14.92
CA ALA A 69 16.90 -17.56 15.44
C ALA A 69 16.76 -18.94 16.08
N ARG A 70 17.65 -19.88 15.70
CA ARG A 70 17.71 -21.23 16.28
C ARG A 70 19.11 -21.55 16.78
N GLN A 71 19.19 -22.28 17.89
CA GLN A 71 20.45 -22.74 18.45
C GLN A 71 21.23 -23.55 17.40
N LYS A 72 22.53 -23.29 17.28
CA LYS A 72 23.46 -23.91 16.30
C LYS A 72 23.19 -23.62 14.82
N ARG A 73 22.11 -22.91 14.46
CA ARG A 73 21.85 -22.42 13.10
C ARG A 73 22.17 -20.93 12.96
N GLY A 74 21.92 -20.15 14.00
CA GLY A 74 21.99 -18.69 13.91
C GLY A 74 20.64 -18.10 13.51
N THR A 75 20.66 -16.84 13.05
CA THR A 75 19.47 -16.15 12.54
C THR A 75 19.31 -16.45 11.07
N PHE A 76 18.12 -16.86 10.63
CA PHE A 76 17.84 -17.24 9.25
C PHE A 76 16.53 -16.63 8.77
N VAL A 77 16.40 -16.45 7.46
CA VAL A 77 15.17 -15.98 6.81
C VAL A 77 14.11 -17.06 6.87
N GLN A 78 12.92 -16.71 7.33
CA GLN A 78 11.78 -17.61 7.41
C GLN A 78 11.12 -17.81 6.04
N PRO A 79 10.42 -18.94 5.81
CA PRO A 79 9.62 -19.13 4.61
C PRO A 79 8.59 -18.02 4.43
N ARG A 80 8.28 -17.65 3.18
CA ARG A 80 7.34 -16.55 2.87
C ARG A 80 5.96 -16.73 3.49
N SER A 81 5.52 -17.96 3.73
CA SER A 81 4.25 -18.28 4.42
C SER A 81 4.17 -17.73 5.85
N GLU A 82 5.30 -17.44 6.49
CA GLU A 82 5.36 -16.88 7.85
C GLU A 82 5.38 -15.34 7.86
N TRP A 83 5.54 -14.72 6.69
CA TRP A 83 5.69 -13.28 6.58
C TRP A 83 4.34 -12.59 6.79
N ARG A 84 4.37 -11.46 7.51
CA ARG A 84 3.19 -10.62 7.71
C ARG A 84 2.96 -9.74 6.48
N LEU A 85 2.37 -10.30 5.42
CA LEU A 85 2.21 -9.63 4.12
C LEU A 85 1.39 -8.33 4.19
N LEU A 86 0.46 -8.21 5.14
CA LEU A 86 -0.36 -7.01 5.34
C LEU A 86 0.27 -5.97 6.28
N ASP A 87 1.53 -6.17 6.67
CA ASP A 87 2.28 -5.14 7.39
C ASP A 87 2.68 -4.00 6.43
N PRO A 88 2.50 -2.72 6.79
CA PRO A 88 2.80 -1.59 5.89
C PRO A 88 4.25 -1.55 5.38
N ASP A 89 5.22 -1.91 6.22
CA ASP A 89 6.62 -1.92 5.79
C ASP A 89 6.87 -3.10 4.83
N MET A 90 6.22 -4.26 5.06
CA MET A 90 6.30 -5.42 4.15
C MET A 90 5.80 -5.06 2.76
N ILE A 91 4.62 -4.45 2.71
CA ILE A 91 4.02 -3.96 1.46
C ILE A 91 4.96 -2.99 0.75
N ARG A 92 5.50 -1.99 1.45
CA ARG A 92 6.44 -1.03 0.87
C ARG A 92 7.66 -1.74 0.27
N TRP A 93 8.20 -2.73 0.97
CA TRP A 93 9.38 -3.47 0.51
C TRP A 93 9.11 -4.34 -0.72
N GLN A 94 7.88 -4.83 -0.95
CA GLN A 94 7.55 -5.59 -2.17
C GLN A 94 7.73 -4.74 -3.44
N PHE A 95 7.52 -3.43 -3.34
CA PHE A 95 7.67 -2.49 -4.45
C PHE A 95 9.10 -1.97 -4.61
N HIS A 96 10.02 -2.37 -3.73
CA HIS A 96 11.41 -1.94 -3.79
C HIS A 96 12.22 -2.83 -4.74
N GLY A 97 12.50 -2.34 -5.95
CA GLY A 97 13.46 -2.95 -6.88
C GLY A 97 12.94 -4.16 -7.68
N ARG A 98 11.64 -4.46 -7.65
CA ARG A 98 11.00 -5.43 -8.54
C ARG A 98 9.65 -4.92 -9.04
N GLU A 99 9.41 -5.09 -10.33
CA GLU A 99 8.06 -5.12 -10.91
C GLU A 99 7.45 -6.49 -10.63
N ASP A 100 7.19 -6.83 -9.35
CA ASP A 100 6.53 -8.10 -9.04
C ASP A 100 5.05 -8.03 -9.41
N SER A 101 4.79 -8.22 -10.70
CA SER A 101 3.46 -8.18 -11.31
C SER A 101 2.43 -9.03 -10.57
N GLN A 102 2.84 -10.17 -10.01
CA GLN A 102 1.93 -11.07 -9.31
C GLN A 102 1.37 -10.44 -8.04
N PHE A 103 2.19 -9.71 -7.27
CA PHE A 103 1.69 -9.06 -6.04
C PHE A 103 0.71 -7.94 -6.35
N LEU A 104 0.90 -7.22 -7.46
CA LEU A 104 -0.04 -6.21 -7.93
C LEU A 104 -1.37 -6.84 -8.37
N ASP A 105 -1.30 -7.96 -9.08
CA ASP A 105 -2.48 -8.71 -9.50
C ASP A 105 -3.25 -9.27 -8.28
N ASP A 106 -2.55 -9.78 -7.26
CA ASP A 106 -3.14 -10.22 -6.00
C ASP A 106 -3.82 -9.06 -5.25
N LEU A 107 -3.19 -7.88 -5.20
CA LEU A 107 -3.77 -6.68 -4.60
C LEU A 107 -5.01 -6.21 -5.36
N ALA A 108 -4.97 -6.23 -6.70
CA ALA A 108 -6.10 -5.91 -7.56
C ALA A 108 -7.30 -6.82 -7.29
N GLU A 109 -7.07 -8.13 -7.15
CA GLU A 109 -8.12 -9.10 -6.83
C GLU A 109 -8.76 -8.80 -5.47
N VAL A 110 -7.94 -8.54 -4.44
CA VAL A 110 -8.44 -8.18 -3.10
C VAL A 110 -9.26 -6.89 -3.13
N ARG A 111 -8.80 -5.86 -3.86
CA ARG A 111 -9.54 -4.60 -4.05
C ARG A 111 -10.89 -4.84 -4.73
N GLY A 112 -10.91 -5.68 -5.78
CA GLY A 112 -12.12 -6.09 -6.50
C GLY A 112 -13.17 -6.76 -5.62
N ILE A 113 -12.75 -7.44 -4.56
CA ILE A 113 -13.65 -8.05 -3.57
C ILE A 113 -14.11 -7.02 -2.53
N ILE A 114 -13.18 -6.23 -1.99
CA ILE A 114 -13.43 -5.42 -0.79
C ILE A 114 -14.12 -4.09 -1.12
N GLU A 115 -13.69 -3.37 -2.16
CA GLU A 115 -14.17 -2.02 -2.38
C GLU A 115 -15.64 -1.95 -2.83
N PRO A 116 -16.13 -2.80 -3.76
CA PRO A 116 -17.54 -2.81 -4.11
C PRO A 116 -18.45 -3.17 -2.93
N ALA A 117 -18.02 -4.13 -2.10
CA ALA A 117 -18.73 -4.50 -0.88
C ALA A 117 -18.73 -3.35 0.15
N SER A 118 -17.62 -2.63 0.24
CA SER A 118 -17.48 -1.46 1.12
C SER A 118 -18.36 -0.31 0.65
N ALA A 119 -18.40 -0.01 -0.66
CA ALA A 119 -19.27 1.02 -1.23
C ALA A 119 -20.76 0.71 -1.02
N ARG A 120 -21.15 -0.56 -1.16
CA ARG A 120 -22.50 -1.02 -0.80
C ARG A 120 -22.83 -0.73 0.67
N LEU A 121 -21.93 -1.10 1.58
CA LEU A 121 -22.12 -0.91 3.02
C LEU A 121 -22.13 0.57 3.40
N ALA A 122 -21.26 1.37 2.80
CA ALA A 122 -21.20 2.82 2.95
C ALA A 122 -22.54 3.46 2.58
N ALA A 123 -23.12 3.14 1.41
CA ALA A 123 -24.42 3.66 0.99
C ALA A 123 -25.54 3.39 2.01
N ILE A 124 -25.47 2.25 2.70
CA ILE A 124 -26.46 1.87 3.73
C ILE A 124 -26.19 2.64 5.03
N ARG A 125 -24.94 2.73 5.46
CA ARG A 125 -24.58 3.09 6.85
C ARG A 125 -24.15 4.54 7.05
N ARG A 126 -23.69 5.21 5.99
CA ARG A 126 -23.15 6.56 6.04
C ARG A 126 -23.98 7.53 6.87
N ASP A 127 -23.29 8.43 7.54
CA ASP A 127 -23.85 9.68 8.09
C ASP A 127 -23.52 10.89 7.19
N ASP A 128 -23.82 12.10 7.65
CA ASP A 128 -23.56 13.32 6.87
C ASP A 128 -22.09 13.77 6.96
N GLN A 129 -21.38 13.40 8.03
CA GLN A 129 -19.96 13.68 8.18
C GLN A 129 -19.12 12.82 7.24
N ASP A 130 -19.53 11.57 6.99
CA ASP A 130 -18.92 10.71 5.99
C ASP A 130 -19.00 11.31 4.58
N ILE A 131 -20.19 11.82 4.20
CA ILE A 131 -20.39 12.49 2.91
C ILE A 131 -19.48 13.71 2.79
N ALA A 132 -19.47 14.58 3.81
CA ALA A 132 -18.62 15.76 3.80
C ALA A 132 -17.13 15.40 3.69
N THR A 133 -16.71 14.30 4.31
CA THR A 133 -15.32 13.83 4.25
C THR A 133 -14.95 13.32 2.84
N MET A 134 -15.84 12.56 2.21
CA MET A 134 -15.65 12.10 0.83
C MET A 134 -15.69 13.26 -0.18
N GLU A 135 -16.54 14.26 0.03
CA GLU A 135 -16.59 15.49 -0.77
C GLU A 135 -15.27 16.26 -0.71
N GLN A 136 -14.72 16.46 0.50
CA GLN A 136 -13.42 17.11 0.66
C GLN A 136 -12.29 16.33 -0.03
N ALA A 137 -12.30 15.01 0.04
CA ALA A 137 -11.32 14.19 -0.67
C ALA A 137 -11.46 14.36 -2.20
N LEU A 138 -12.68 14.36 -2.73
CA LEU A 138 -12.95 14.58 -4.16
C LEU A 138 -12.54 15.98 -4.64
N GLU A 139 -12.71 17.01 -3.81
CA GLU A 139 -12.21 18.36 -4.08
C GLU A 139 -10.68 18.39 -4.17
N ARG A 140 -9.98 17.68 -3.26
CA ARG A 140 -8.51 17.55 -3.31
C ARG A 140 -8.05 16.83 -4.57
N MET A 141 -8.77 15.80 -5.03
CA MET A 141 -8.48 15.11 -6.29
C MET A 141 -8.64 16.07 -7.48
N SER A 142 -9.72 16.84 -7.49
CA SER A 142 -10.01 17.85 -8.53
C SER A 142 -8.94 18.96 -8.59
N ALA A 143 -8.36 19.33 -7.44
CA ALA A 143 -7.27 20.29 -7.36
C ALA A 143 -5.95 19.68 -7.87
N ALA A 144 -5.64 18.44 -7.45
CA ALA A 144 -4.44 17.74 -7.87
C ALA A 144 -4.43 17.47 -9.39
N ALA A 145 -5.58 17.17 -9.99
CA ALA A 145 -5.72 17.05 -11.45
C ALA A 145 -5.37 18.35 -12.22
N LYS A 146 -5.41 19.50 -11.55
CA LYS A 146 -5.00 20.81 -12.10
C LYS A 146 -3.56 21.19 -11.74
N GLY A 147 -2.81 20.26 -11.14
CA GLY A 147 -1.43 20.48 -10.67
C GLY A 147 -1.33 21.12 -9.29
N ASP A 148 -2.43 21.26 -8.55
CA ASP A 148 -2.44 21.81 -7.19
C ASP A 148 -2.67 20.71 -6.15
N GLY A 149 -1.58 20.06 -5.73
CA GLY A 149 -1.59 19.04 -4.69
C GLY A 149 -1.00 17.70 -5.13
N ASP A 150 -1.10 16.74 -4.23
CA ASP A 150 -0.64 15.37 -4.44
C ASP A 150 -1.84 14.49 -4.84
N ALA A 151 -1.83 14.01 -6.08
CA ALA A 151 -2.92 13.21 -6.63
C ALA A 151 -3.08 11.87 -5.91
N VAL A 152 -1.97 11.27 -5.46
CA VAL A 152 -1.97 9.97 -4.77
C VAL A 152 -2.54 10.11 -3.37
N ASP A 153 -2.11 11.12 -2.63
CA ASP A 153 -2.64 11.39 -1.30
C ASP A 153 -4.13 11.73 -1.34
N ALA A 154 -4.57 12.47 -2.36
CA ALA A 154 -5.99 12.80 -2.56
C ALA A 154 -6.84 11.55 -2.87
N ASP A 155 -6.36 10.70 -3.79
CA ASP A 155 -7.02 9.42 -4.15
C ASP A 155 -7.13 8.50 -2.93
N LEU A 156 -6.02 8.34 -2.20
CA LEU A 156 -5.99 7.55 -0.96
C LEU A 156 -6.95 8.10 0.10
N ALA A 157 -7.03 9.43 0.24
CA ALA A 157 -7.94 10.05 1.19
C ALA A 157 -9.40 9.71 0.87
N PHE A 158 -9.79 9.66 -0.40
CA PHE A 158 -11.13 9.27 -0.80
C PHE A 158 -11.42 7.81 -0.45
N HIS A 159 -10.53 6.88 -0.81
CA HIS A 159 -10.69 5.46 -0.51
C HIS A 159 -10.72 5.17 1.00
N ARG A 160 -9.92 5.88 1.80
CA ARG A 160 -9.98 5.79 3.27
C ARG A 160 -11.32 6.30 3.82
N ALA A 161 -11.84 7.41 3.30
CA ALA A 161 -13.15 7.94 3.69
C ALA A 161 -14.29 6.96 3.32
N LEU A 162 -14.21 6.34 2.15
CA LEU A 162 -15.12 5.27 1.74
C LEU A 162 -15.12 4.11 2.74
N LEU A 163 -13.95 3.57 3.09
CA LEU A 163 -13.86 2.48 4.07
C LEU A 163 -14.37 2.90 5.45
N ALA A 164 -14.07 4.12 5.90
CA ALA A 164 -14.52 4.65 7.18
C ALA A 164 -16.06 4.74 7.26
N SER A 165 -16.72 5.17 6.17
CA SER A 165 -18.19 5.30 6.08
C SER A 165 -18.94 3.96 6.13
N THR A 166 -18.23 2.84 6.05
CA THR A 166 -18.81 1.52 6.33
C THR A 166 -19.10 1.32 7.83
N HIS A 167 -18.56 2.18 8.69
CA HIS A 167 -18.53 2.06 10.15
C HIS A 167 -18.17 0.63 10.61
N ASN A 168 -17.21 0.02 9.92
CA ASN A 168 -16.67 -1.29 10.23
C ASN A 168 -15.17 -1.15 10.45
N GLU A 169 -14.75 -1.29 11.72
CA GLU A 169 -13.36 -1.13 12.10
C GLU A 169 -12.41 -2.05 11.32
N LEU A 170 -12.85 -3.26 10.97
CA LEU A 170 -12.01 -4.21 10.22
C LEU A 170 -11.87 -3.81 8.75
N LEU A 171 -12.94 -3.30 8.12
CA LEU A 171 -12.85 -2.80 6.75
C LEU A 171 -11.97 -1.54 6.69
N LEU A 172 -12.03 -0.67 7.69
CA LEU A 172 -11.13 0.48 7.78
C LEU A 172 -9.65 0.04 7.83
N ARG A 173 -9.31 -1.05 8.53
CA ARG A 173 -7.93 -1.57 8.54
C ARG A 173 -7.46 -2.10 7.19
N MET A 174 -8.35 -2.38 6.26
CA MET A 174 -7.99 -2.78 4.90
C MET A 174 -7.42 -1.62 4.07
N GLU A 175 -7.39 -0.39 4.60
CA GLU A 175 -6.69 0.75 4.00
C GLU A 175 -5.23 0.42 3.64
N VAL A 176 -4.57 -0.44 4.41
CA VAL A 176 -3.18 -0.87 4.16
C VAL A 176 -3.00 -1.55 2.80
N VAL A 177 -4.02 -2.27 2.32
CA VAL A 177 -4.05 -2.92 1.00
C VAL A 177 -4.30 -1.88 -0.10
N LEU A 178 -5.08 -0.85 0.19
CA LEU A 178 -5.37 0.23 -0.77
C LEU A 178 -4.14 1.12 -0.97
N GLU A 179 -3.49 1.50 0.14
CA GLU A 179 -2.22 2.23 0.15
C GLU A 179 -1.16 1.53 -0.70
N ALA A 180 -1.04 0.21 -0.53
CA ALA A 180 -0.15 -0.65 -1.31
C ALA A 180 -0.36 -0.49 -2.81
N GLY A 181 -1.58 -0.77 -3.27
CA GLY A 181 -1.91 -0.81 -4.69
C GLY A 181 -1.80 0.57 -5.34
N LEU A 182 -2.18 1.62 -4.62
CA LEU A 182 -2.15 2.99 -5.12
C LEU A 182 -0.72 3.54 -5.22
N ALA A 183 0.13 3.32 -4.20
CA ALA A 183 1.53 3.74 -4.23
C ALA A 183 2.33 3.03 -5.35
N ALA A 184 1.99 1.77 -5.62
CA ALA A 184 2.63 1.01 -6.67
C ALA A 184 2.16 1.43 -8.08
N ARG A 185 0.85 1.68 -8.25
CA ARG A 185 0.33 2.30 -9.47
C ARG A 185 1.04 3.61 -9.76
N ASP A 186 1.18 4.46 -8.75
CA ASP A 186 1.86 5.74 -8.88
C ASP A 186 3.30 5.58 -9.34
N SER A 187 4.06 4.67 -8.71
CA SER A 187 5.46 4.40 -9.08
C SER A 187 5.62 3.90 -10.52
N LEU A 188 4.63 3.17 -11.05
CA LEU A 188 4.63 2.63 -12.43
C LEU A 188 4.13 3.62 -13.48
N VAL A 189 3.20 4.51 -13.09
CA VAL A 189 2.57 5.48 -14.00
C VAL A 189 3.36 6.80 -14.05
N HIS A 190 4.32 7.03 -13.15
CA HIS A 190 5.26 8.15 -13.18
C HIS A 190 6.09 8.19 -14.49
N GLY A 191 5.51 8.80 -15.53
CA GLY A 191 6.11 8.95 -16.86
C GLY A 191 5.09 8.78 -18.00
N ALA A 192 4.04 8.00 -17.80
CA ALA A 192 2.92 7.90 -18.72
C ALA A 192 1.87 8.94 -18.31
N VAL A 193 1.58 9.90 -19.17
CA VAL A 193 0.50 10.86 -18.98
C VAL A 193 -0.75 10.07 -18.56
N ALA A 194 -1.21 10.27 -17.33
CA ALA A 194 -2.53 9.85 -16.91
C ALA A 194 -3.51 10.75 -17.66
N ASP A 195 -3.79 10.38 -18.91
CA ASP A 195 -4.57 11.17 -19.88
C ASP A 195 -6.06 11.23 -19.50
N ASP A 196 -6.44 10.71 -18.33
CA ASP A 196 -7.82 10.61 -17.89
C ASP A 196 -7.96 10.91 -16.40
N ASP A 197 -8.70 11.98 -16.11
CA ASP A 197 -9.02 12.47 -14.78
C ASP A 197 -9.83 11.40 -14.00
N PRO A 198 -9.36 10.91 -12.84
CA PRO A 198 -10.10 9.90 -12.07
C PRO A 198 -11.33 10.48 -11.36
N THR A 199 -11.44 11.80 -11.24
CA THR A 199 -12.47 12.50 -10.47
C THR A 199 -13.91 12.10 -10.85
N PRO A 200 -14.30 11.99 -12.13
CA PRO A 200 -15.67 11.62 -12.50
C PRO A 200 -16.08 10.22 -12.01
N ALA A 201 -15.16 9.25 -12.04
CA ALA A 201 -15.42 7.89 -11.54
C ALA A 201 -15.64 7.87 -10.03
N HIS A 202 -14.84 8.64 -9.28
CA HIS A 202 -14.98 8.78 -7.83
C HIS A 202 -16.26 9.53 -7.45
N ALA A 203 -16.61 10.58 -8.20
CA ALA A 203 -17.86 11.31 -8.04
C ALA A 203 -19.09 10.40 -8.18
N ALA A 204 -19.09 9.49 -9.16
CA ALA A 204 -20.18 8.52 -9.35
C ALA A 204 -20.36 7.59 -8.14
N VAL A 205 -19.28 7.17 -7.50
CA VAL A 205 -19.34 6.38 -6.25
C VAL A 205 -19.94 7.20 -5.12
N LEU A 206 -19.43 8.43 -4.91
CA LEU A 206 -19.94 9.33 -3.87
C LEU A 206 -21.43 9.64 -4.07
N ASP A 207 -21.85 9.95 -5.30
CA ASP A 207 -23.25 10.24 -5.60
C ASP A 207 -24.15 9.05 -5.27
N ALA A 208 -23.73 7.82 -5.60
CA ALA A 208 -24.47 6.61 -5.24
C ALA A 208 -24.58 6.40 -3.72
N ILE A 209 -23.50 6.67 -2.98
CA ILE A 209 -23.50 6.58 -1.52
C ILE A 209 -24.37 7.68 -0.90
N ARG A 210 -24.31 8.91 -1.42
CA ARG A 210 -25.14 10.04 -0.99
C ARG A 210 -26.63 9.71 -1.14
N ASP A 211 -27.01 9.15 -2.28
CA ASP A 211 -28.38 8.74 -2.61
C ASP A 211 -28.83 7.45 -1.89
N ARG A 212 -27.94 6.80 -1.12
CA ARG A 212 -28.16 5.53 -0.43
C ARG A 212 -28.54 4.38 -1.38
N ASP A 213 -28.07 4.45 -2.62
CA ASP A 213 -28.27 3.40 -3.62
C ASP A 213 -27.11 2.39 -3.55
N SER A 214 -27.32 1.35 -2.75
CA SER A 214 -26.27 0.36 -2.44
C SER A 214 -25.83 -0.47 -3.64
N ASP A 215 -26.73 -0.71 -4.61
CA ASP A 215 -26.40 -1.45 -5.83
C ASP A 215 -25.62 -0.55 -6.78
N ARG A 216 -26.06 0.70 -6.96
CA ARG A 216 -25.33 1.69 -7.79
C ARG A 216 -23.94 1.97 -7.22
N ALA A 217 -23.80 2.04 -5.89
CA ALA A 217 -22.50 2.27 -5.24
C ALA A 217 -21.52 1.12 -5.51
N ALA A 218 -21.97 -0.13 -5.39
CA ALA A 218 -21.15 -1.29 -5.70
C ALA A 218 -20.73 -1.35 -7.18
N HIS A 219 -21.67 -1.06 -8.10
CA HIS A 219 -21.37 -1.04 -9.54
C HIS A 219 -20.40 0.09 -9.90
N ALA A 220 -20.60 1.29 -9.36
CA ALA A 220 -19.70 2.42 -9.60
C ALA A 220 -18.28 2.12 -9.10
N ALA A 221 -18.13 1.53 -7.91
CA ALA A 221 -16.83 1.14 -7.37
C ALA A 221 -16.15 0.05 -8.21
N SER A 222 -16.92 -0.93 -8.71
CA SER A 222 -16.41 -1.97 -9.61
C SER A 222 -15.92 -1.38 -10.93
N ALA A 223 -16.65 -0.41 -11.50
CA ALA A 223 -16.27 0.26 -12.74
C ALA A 223 -15.00 1.12 -12.57
N LEU A 224 -14.88 1.82 -11.45
CA LEU A 224 -13.69 2.59 -11.07
C LEU A 224 -12.45 1.68 -11.01
N LEU A 225 -12.56 0.53 -10.35
CA LEU A 225 -11.48 -0.45 -10.29
C LEU A 225 -11.12 -1.02 -11.66
N ALA A 226 -12.11 -1.43 -12.45
CA ALA A 226 -11.88 -1.97 -13.79
C ALA A 226 -11.11 -0.99 -14.68
N LYS A 227 -11.45 0.32 -14.58
CA LYS A 227 -10.70 1.37 -15.25
C LYS A 227 -9.26 1.47 -14.75
N SER A 228 -9.07 1.47 -13.43
CA SER A 228 -7.72 1.54 -12.83
C SER A 228 -6.83 0.35 -13.23
N LEU A 229 -7.41 -0.85 -13.39
CA LEU A 229 -6.66 -2.03 -13.85
C LEU A 229 -6.30 -1.94 -15.32
N PHE A 230 -7.24 -1.49 -16.15
CA PHE A 230 -6.96 -1.22 -17.56
C PHE A 230 -5.82 -0.21 -17.76
N ASP A 231 -5.82 0.87 -16.98
CA ASP A 231 -4.76 1.88 -17.00
C ASP A 231 -3.40 1.31 -16.55
N LEU A 232 -3.39 0.44 -15.54
CA LEU A 232 -2.19 -0.27 -15.07
C LEU A 232 -1.61 -1.22 -16.13
N ASP A 233 -2.46 -2.05 -16.76
CA ASP A 233 -2.05 -2.98 -17.81
C ASP A 233 -1.49 -2.24 -19.03
N ARG A 234 -2.09 -1.11 -19.39
CA ARG A 234 -1.60 -0.23 -20.45
C ARG A 234 -0.22 0.34 -20.12
N ALA A 235 -0.02 0.83 -18.89
CA ALA A 235 1.27 1.36 -18.44
C ALA A 235 2.38 0.29 -18.45
N ARG A 236 2.06 -0.94 -17.99
CA ARG A 236 2.98 -2.09 -18.05
C ARG A 236 3.37 -2.46 -19.49
N SER A 237 2.40 -2.43 -20.40
CA SER A 237 2.64 -2.74 -21.82
C SER A 237 3.58 -1.72 -22.47
N THR A 238 3.38 -0.43 -22.20
CA THR A 238 4.26 0.63 -22.72
C THR A 238 5.68 0.58 -22.15
N ALA A 239 5.83 0.22 -20.87
CA ALA A 239 7.15 0.09 -20.25
C ALA A 239 7.96 -1.10 -20.80
N THR A 240 7.27 -2.16 -21.27
CA THR A 240 7.91 -3.35 -21.86
C THR A 240 8.39 -3.09 -23.29
N ASP A 241 7.69 -2.24 -24.06
CA ASP A 241 8.04 -1.92 -25.44
C ASP A 241 9.25 -0.95 -25.57
N ASP A 242 9.57 -0.21 -24.51
CA ASP A 242 10.67 0.76 -24.45
C ASP A 242 11.99 0.18 -23.89
N ALA A 243 12.04 -1.12 -23.54
CA ALA A 243 13.18 -1.83 -22.94
C ALA A 243 13.88 -2.80 -23.92
#